data_AF-A0A7U3Z5A6-F1
#
_entry.id   AF-A0A7U3Z5A6-F1
#
_cell.length_a   1.000
_cell.length_b   1.000
_cell.length_c   1.000
_cell.angle_alpha   90.00
_cell.angle_beta   90.00
_cell.angle_gamma   90.00
#
_symmetry.space_group_name_H-M   'P 1'
#
loop_
_entity.id
_entity.type
_entity.pdbx_description
1 polymer ?
#
loop_
_entity_poly.entity_id
_entity_poly.type
_entity_poly.pdbx_seq_one_letter_code
_entity_poly.pdbx_strand_id
1 'polypeptide(L)'
;MAGGWGNNDNTKANLFDSYGFRRDELADFLEGTGVFLHIPLDEIKESIRLEYDESNCVEENVLLEKLMQENKTLKEQNENLKASIPLLLGKYRSDDPLLLAIEIRNSEWRKYDPENDRATRGNQDSTIKYLQDKGYTKRQAESIELVACPIKR
;
A
#
# COMPACT_ATOMS: atom_id res chain seq x y z
N MET A 1 44.15 36.74 -46.39
CA MET A 1 44.74 36.88 -45.05
C MET A 1 43.68 36.46 -44.06
N ALA A 2 43.92 35.38 -43.32
CA ALA A 2 42.95 34.73 -42.44
C ALA A 2 42.79 35.55 -41.15
N GLY A 3 41.57 36.01 -40.87
CA GLY A 3 41.20 36.65 -39.61
C GLY A 3 40.97 35.58 -38.55
N GLY A 4 41.87 35.53 -37.56
CA GLY A 4 41.87 34.56 -36.47
C GLY A 4 40.67 34.71 -35.56
N TRP A 5 40.00 33.59 -35.31
CA TRP A 5 38.99 33.45 -34.26
C TRP A 5 39.71 33.29 -32.92
N GLY A 6 39.34 34.11 -31.95
CA GLY A 6 39.95 34.16 -30.63
C GLY A 6 39.86 32.82 -29.88
N ASN A 7 40.92 32.55 -29.12
CA ASN A 7 41.15 31.35 -28.31
C ASN A 7 39.93 30.84 -27.53
N ASN A 8 39.65 29.55 -27.71
CA ASN A 8 38.76 28.71 -26.88
C ASN A 8 39.42 28.32 -25.53
N ASP A 9 39.95 29.29 -24.79
CA ASP A 9 40.60 29.02 -23.49
C ASP A 9 39.64 29.03 -22.29
N ASN A 10 38.39 29.47 -22.47
CA ASN A 10 37.39 29.58 -21.40
C ASN A 10 36.66 28.25 -21.07
N THR A 11 37.12 27.13 -21.62
CA THR A 11 36.49 25.80 -21.49
C THR A 11 37.41 24.73 -20.89
N LYS A 12 38.49 25.10 -20.18
CA LYS A 12 39.38 24.12 -19.54
C LYS A 12 38.68 23.46 -18.33
N ALA A 13 38.48 22.15 -18.42
CA ALA A 13 37.84 21.28 -17.42
C ALA A 13 38.37 21.45 -15.98
N ASN A 14 39.66 21.76 -15.84
CA ASN A 14 40.36 21.84 -14.55
C ASN A 14 39.78 22.88 -13.56
N LEU A 15 39.03 23.88 -14.04
CA LEU A 15 38.40 24.88 -13.13
C LEU A 15 37.17 24.28 -12.42
N PHE A 16 36.43 23.39 -13.09
CA PHE A 16 35.17 22.84 -12.61
C PHE A 16 35.34 21.51 -11.84
N ASP A 17 36.43 20.79 -12.10
CA ASP A 17 36.79 19.56 -11.35
C ASP A 17 36.93 19.81 -9.83
N SER A 18 37.24 21.04 -9.40
CA SER A 18 37.32 21.41 -7.98
C SER A 18 35.97 21.36 -7.25
N TYR A 19 34.86 21.47 -7.99
CA TYR A 19 33.50 21.45 -7.46
C TYR A 19 32.86 20.06 -7.50
N GLY A 20 33.59 19.05 -8.00
CA GLY A 20 33.18 17.64 -7.93
C GLY A 20 32.17 17.19 -9.00
N PHE A 21 31.96 17.99 -10.05
CA PHE A 21 31.10 17.62 -11.18
C PHE A 21 31.75 18.03 -12.50
N ARG A 22 31.55 17.21 -13.54
CA ARG A 22 31.98 17.57 -14.90
C ARG A 22 30.97 18.52 -15.51
N ARG A 23 31.45 19.43 -16.36
CA ARG A 23 30.59 20.42 -17.04
C ARG A 23 29.49 19.74 -17.87
N ASP A 24 29.80 18.61 -18.49
CA ASP A 24 28.85 17.85 -19.31
C ASP A 24 27.74 17.25 -18.45
N GLU A 25 28.09 16.71 -17.27
CA GLU A 25 27.11 16.18 -16.30
C GLU A 25 26.19 17.28 -15.74
N LEU A 26 26.75 18.47 -15.51
CA LEU A 26 25.98 19.62 -15.06
C LEU A 26 25.09 20.18 -16.17
N ALA A 27 25.54 20.12 -17.43
CA ALA A 27 24.72 20.49 -18.58
C ALA A 27 23.54 19.54 -18.77
N ASP A 28 23.79 18.23 -18.73
CA ASP A 28 22.75 17.20 -18.82
C ASP A 28 21.73 17.32 -17.67
N PHE A 29 22.21 17.57 -16.44
CA PHE A 29 21.35 17.79 -15.27
C PHE A 29 20.49 19.06 -15.42
N LEU A 30 21.06 20.15 -15.91
CA LEU A 30 20.34 21.41 -16.08
C LEU A 30 19.32 21.35 -17.23
N GLU A 31 19.65 20.69 -18.34
CA GLU A 31 18.67 20.40 -19.40
C GLU A 31 17.54 19.49 -18.90
N GLY A 32 17.86 18.47 -18.10
CA GLY A 32 16.87 17.60 -17.46
C GLY A 32 15.97 18.30 -16.44
N THR A 33 16.39 19.44 -15.90
CA THR A 33 15.60 20.29 -14.98
C THR A 33 14.92 21.46 -15.67
N GLY A 34 15.00 21.55 -17.01
CA GLY A 34 14.34 22.58 -17.82
C GLY A 34 15.07 23.93 -17.88
N VAL A 35 16.35 23.98 -17.49
CA VAL A 35 17.19 25.19 -17.51
C VAL A 35 18.03 25.21 -18.79
N PHE A 36 17.72 26.12 -19.71
CA PHE A 36 18.43 26.24 -20.99
C PHE A 36 19.72 27.07 -20.87
N LEU A 37 20.86 26.39 -20.95
CA LEU A 37 22.20 27.00 -20.84
C LEU A 37 22.64 27.83 -22.06
N HIS A 38 21.86 27.84 -23.13
CA HIS A 38 22.17 28.54 -24.37
C HIS A 38 21.62 29.98 -24.45
N ILE A 39 20.92 30.43 -23.41
CA ILE A 39 20.39 31.80 -23.35
C ILE A 39 21.54 32.73 -22.94
N PRO A 40 21.85 33.79 -23.71
CA PRO A 40 22.81 34.80 -23.31
C PRO A 40 22.45 35.38 -21.94
N LEU A 41 23.44 35.61 -21.06
CA LEU A 41 23.20 36.14 -19.70
C LEU A 41 22.37 37.43 -19.69
N ASP A 42 22.47 38.24 -20.75
CA ASP A 42 21.73 39.50 -20.92
C ASP A 42 20.23 39.28 -21.24
N GLU A 43 19.86 38.09 -21.70
CA GLU A 43 18.48 37.67 -21.99
C GLU A 43 17.83 36.90 -20.82
N ILE A 44 18.60 36.55 -19.79
CA ILE A 44 18.08 36.01 -18.53
C ILE A 44 17.39 37.15 -17.78
N LYS A 45 16.18 37.51 -18.22
CA LYS A 45 15.25 38.23 -17.37
C LYS A 45 14.90 37.32 -16.22
N GLU A 46 14.65 37.92 -15.07
CA GLU A 46 14.23 37.30 -13.80
C GLU A 46 12.97 36.39 -13.90
N SER A 47 12.43 36.24 -15.11
CA SER A 47 11.37 35.33 -15.54
C SER A 47 11.81 33.87 -15.73
N ILE A 48 13.09 33.50 -15.56
CA ILE A 48 13.44 32.10 -15.23
C ILE A 48 13.39 31.90 -13.70
N ARG A 49 12.41 32.51 -13.03
CA ARG A 49 11.75 31.72 -11.99
C ARG A 49 11.08 30.60 -12.76
N LEU A 50 11.60 29.39 -12.57
CA LEU A 50 10.87 28.16 -12.82
C LEU A 50 9.38 28.49 -12.70
N GLU A 51 8.59 28.29 -13.76
CA GLU A 51 7.16 28.05 -13.62
C GLU A 51 7.02 26.73 -12.84
N TYR A 52 7.49 26.75 -11.59
CA TYR A 52 7.03 25.92 -10.52
C TYR A 52 5.59 26.39 -10.37
N ASP A 53 4.69 25.72 -11.09
CA ASP A 53 3.26 25.93 -10.91
C ASP A 53 2.98 25.69 -9.42
N GLU A 54 2.90 26.77 -8.64
CA GLU A 54 2.49 26.73 -7.23
C GLU A 54 1.15 25.98 -7.11
N SER A 55 0.33 26.02 -8.16
CA SER A 55 -0.93 25.29 -8.29
C SER A 55 -0.72 23.76 -8.27
N ASN A 56 0.24 23.21 -9.02
CA ASN A 56 0.56 21.77 -8.99
C ASN A 56 1.12 21.34 -7.62
N CYS A 57 2.00 22.17 -7.04
CA CYS A 57 2.53 21.96 -5.69
C CYS A 57 1.41 21.91 -4.63
N VAL A 58 0.43 22.83 -4.70
CA VAL A 58 -0.70 22.85 -3.77
C VAL A 58 -1.62 21.65 -3.97
N GLU A 59 -1.89 21.25 -5.21
CA GLU A 59 -2.70 20.05 -5.50
C GLU A 59 -2.02 18.76 -5.04
N GLU A 60 -0.71 18.62 -5.27
CA GLU A 60 0.10 17.49 -4.79
C GLU A 60 0.14 17.45 -3.26
N ASN A 61 0.31 18.59 -2.59
CA ASN A 61 0.30 18.67 -1.14
C ASN A 61 -1.07 18.32 -0.54
N VAL A 62 -2.17 18.82 -1.13
CA VAL A 62 -3.54 18.47 -0.71
C VAL A 62 -3.83 16.98 -0.93
N LEU A 63 -3.36 16.40 -2.04
CA LEU A 63 -3.48 14.97 -2.30
C LEU A 63 -2.66 14.14 -1.30
N LEU A 64 -1.44 14.56 -1.00
CA LEU A 64 -0.56 13.92 -0.04
C LEU A 64 -1.17 13.94 1.37
N GLU A 65 -1.73 15.08 1.80
CA GLU A 65 -2.44 15.20 3.08
C GLU A 65 -3.64 14.24 3.15
N LYS A 66 -4.44 14.15 2.08
CA LYS A 66 -5.57 13.20 2.00
C LYS A 66 -5.09 11.75 2.11
N LEU A 67 -4.04 11.38 1.39
CA LEU A 67 -3.47 10.03 1.42
C LEU A 67 -2.86 9.69 2.79
N MET A 68 -2.27 10.66 3.47
CA MET A 68 -1.76 10.50 4.84
C MET A 68 -2.90 10.32 5.84
N GLN A 69 -3.98 11.10 5.71
CA GLN A 69 -5.18 10.95 6.52
C GLN A 69 -5.82 9.58 6.30
N GLU A 70 -5.97 9.15 5.05
CA GLU A 70 -6.50 7.84 4.70
C GLU A 70 -5.61 6.70 5.23
N ASN A 71 -4.29 6.82 5.13
CA ASN A 71 -3.38 5.86 5.75
C ASN A 71 -3.56 5.79 7.26
N LYS A 72 -3.76 6.93 7.91
CA LYS A 72 -3.98 6.98 9.36
C LYS A 72 -5.29 6.31 9.74
N THR A 73 -6.38 6.62 9.05
CA THR A 73 -7.69 5.99 9.31
C THR A 73 -7.66 4.48 9.04
N LEU A 74 -7.00 4.04 7.97
CA LEU A 74 -6.83 2.62 7.66
C LEU A 74 -5.98 1.88 8.70
N LYS A 75 -4.94 2.53 9.24
CA LYS A 75 -4.14 1.97 10.33
C LYS A 75 -4.95 1.83 11.62
N GLU A 76 -5.68 2.87 12.00
CA GLU A 76 -6.57 2.84 13.17
C GLU A 76 -7.66 1.77 13.04
N GLN A 77 -8.29 1.67 11.87
CA GLN A 77 -9.26 0.61 11.58
C GLN A 77 -8.64 -0.78 11.69
N ASN A 78 -7.43 -0.99 11.16
CA ASN A 78 -6.73 -2.26 11.29
C ASN A 78 -6.41 -2.62 12.74
N GLU A 79 -5.98 -1.67 13.57
CA GLU A 79 -5.72 -1.92 14.99
C GLU A 79 -7.00 -2.26 15.74
N ASN A 80 -8.09 -1.55 15.48
CA ASN A 80 -9.41 -1.84 16.05
C ASN A 80 -9.91 -3.23 15.65
N LEU A 81 -9.77 -3.59 14.37
CA LEU A 81 -10.14 -4.92 13.87
C LEU A 81 -9.28 -6.02 14.51
N LYS A 82 -7.96 -5.81 14.64
CA LYS A 82 -7.08 -6.76 15.33
C LYS A 82 -7.43 -6.91 16.80
N ALA A 83 -7.83 -5.82 17.47
CA ALA A 83 -8.29 -5.86 18.87
C ALA A 83 -9.62 -6.61 19.04
N SER A 84 -10.46 -6.67 18.00
CA SER A 84 -11.72 -7.42 18.01
C SER A 84 -11.55 -8.94 17.86
N ILE A 85 -10.39 -9.40 17.36
CA ILE A 85 -10.09 -10.82 17.21
C ILE A 85 -9.71 -11.39 18.59
N PRO A 86 -10.21 -12.59 18.98
CA PRO A 86 -9.79 -13.25 20.20
C PRO A 86 -8.27 -13.37 20.31
N LEU A 87 -7.73 -12.99 21.46
CA LEU A 87 -6.28 -13.04 21.71
C LEU A 87 -5.75 -14.46 21.47
N LEU A 88 -4.66 -14.54 20.68
CA LEU A 88 -3.90 -15.77 20.45
C LEU A 88 -4.65 -16.87 19.66
N LEU A 89 -5.75 -16.52 18.98
CA LEU A 89 -6.49 -17.42 18.10
C LEU A 89 -5.57 -18.06 17.05
N GLY A 90 -5.49 -19.39 17.02
CA GLY A 90 -4.65 -20.13 16.07
C GLY A 90 -3.13 -19.95 16.23
N LYS A 91 -2.65 -19.23 17.26
CA LYS A 91 -1.22 -18.89 17.40
C LYS A 91 -0.36 -20.08 17.83
N TYR A 92 -0.89 -20.93 18.71
CA TYR A 92 -0.13 -22.02 19.34
C TYR A 92 -0.52 -23.40 18.83
N ARG A 93 -1.65 -23.50 18.12
CA ARG A 93 -2.17 -24.76 17.63
C ARG A 93 -2.90 -24.55 16.32
N SER A 94 -2.62 -25.40 15.33
CA SER A 94 -3.29 -25.38 14.03
C SER A 94 -4.66 -26.06 14.06
N ASP A 95 -4.92 -26.86 15.10
CA ASP A 95 -6.17 -27.57 15.38
C ASP A 95 -7.05 -26.82 16.39
N ASP A 96 -7.00 -25.47 16.39
CA ASP A 96 -7.75 -24.65 17.34
C ASP A 96 -9.27 -24.81 17.13
N PRO A 97 -10.01 -25.39 18.10
CA PRO A 97 -11.45 -25.62 17.96
C PRO A 97 -12.23 -24.32 17.74
N LEU A 98 -11.79 -23.22 18.35
CA LEU A 98 -12.45 -21.93 18.21
C LEU A 98 -12.19 -21.32 16.83
N LEU A 99 -10.95 -21.42 16.34
CA LEU A 99 -10.60 -20.97 14.99
C LEU A 99 -11.45 -21.72 13.95
N LEU A 100 -11.52 -23.05 14.07
CA LEU A 100 -12.32 -23.90 13.19
C LEU A 100 -13.81 -23.56 13.25
N ALA A 101 -14.34 -23.28 14.45
CA ALA A 101 -15.74 -22.88 14.60
C ALA A 101 -16.02 -21.55 13.88
N ILE A 102 -15.10 -20.58 13.98
CA ILE A 102 -15.21 -19.29 13.28
C ILE A 102 -15.14 -19.49 11.77
N GLU A 103 -14.21 -20.32 11.27
CA GLU A 103 -14.07 -20.64 9.85
C GLU A 103 -15.35 -21.27 9.30
N ILE A 104 -15.88 -22.30 9.97
CA ILE A 104 -17.12 -22.97 9.60
C ILE A 104 -18.29 -21.98 9.60
N ARG A 105 -18.41 -21.13 10.62
CA ARG A 105 -19.45 -20.09 10.66
C ARG A 105 -19.35 -19.16 9.45
N ASN A 106 -18.15 -18.71 9.13
CA ASN A 106 -17.91 -17.79 8.02
C ASN A 106 -18.10 -18.43 6.64
N SER A 107 -17.97 -19.76 6.51
CA SER A 107 -18.19 -20.46 5.24
C SER A 107 -19.62 -20.93 5.06
N GLU A 108 -20.14 -21.69 6.02
CA GLU A 108 -21.44 -22.38 5.93
C GLU A 108 -22.60 -21.43 6.19
N TRP A 109 -22.42 -20.47 7.12
CA TRP A 109 -23.50 -19.60 7.58
C TRP A 109 -23.45 -18.19 6.97
N ARG A 110 -22.54 -17.94 6.02
CA ARG A 110 -22.37 -16.62 5.38
C ARG A 110 -23.64 -16.09 4.72
N LYS A 111 -24.44 -17.01 4.15
CA LYS A 111 -25.67 -16.71 3.40
C LYS A 111 -26.93 -17.08 4.17
N TYR A 112 -26.80 -17.34 5.46
CA TYR A 112 -27.94 -17.69 6.29
C TYR A 112 -28.94 -16.53 6.34
N ASP A 113 -30.19 -16.84 6.05
CA ASP A 113 -31.31 -15.92 6.09
C ASP A 113 -32.38 -16.45 7.05
N PRO A 114 -32.65 -15.76 8.18
CA PRO A 114 -33.67 -16.18 9.15
C PRO A 114 -35.07 -16.37 8.54
N GLU A 115 -35.43 -15.60 7.52
CA GLU A 115 -36.75 -15.69 6.87
C GLU A 115 -36.85 -16.89 5.91
N ASN A 116 -35.70 -17.45 5.51
CA ASN A 116 -35.59 -18.60 4.62
C ASN A 116 -34.64 -19.66 5.20
N ASP A 117 -34.85 -19.99 6.48
CA ASP A 117 -34.03 -20.95 7.23
C ASP A 117 -33.89 -22.27 6.47
N ARG A 118 -34.99 -22.87 6.01
CA ARG A 118 -34.96 -24.21 5.39
C ARG A 118 -34.02 -24.29 4.17
N ALA A 119 -33.89 -23.22 3.39
CA ALA A 119 -33.05 -23.21 2.20
C ALA A 119 -31.61 -22.77 2.47
N THR A 120 -31.38 -21.98 3.53
CA THR A 120 -30.09 -21.34 3.81
C THR A 120 -29.36 -21.88 5.04
N ARG A 121 -30.01 -22.74 5.82
CA ARG A 121 -29.44 -23.38 7.01
C ARG A 121 -28.28 -24.29 6.63
N GLY A 122 -27.17 -24.15 7.35
CA GLY A 122 -26.00 -25.01 7.21
C GLY A 122 -26.31 -26.48 7.51
N ASN A 123 -25.62 -27.39 6.82
CA ASN A 123 -25.80 -28.82 7.00
C ASN A 123 -24.88 -29.35 8.13
N GLN A 124 -25.46 -29.47 9.33
CA GLN A 124 -24.78 -29.97 10.53
C GLN A 124 -24.06 -31.31 10.32
N ASP A 125 -24.73 -32.30 9.72
CA ASP A 125 -24.15 -33.64 9.55
C ASP A 125 -22.92 -33.59 8.64
N SER A 126 -22.95 -32.74 7.61
CA SER A 126 -21.80 -32.54 6.74
C SER A 126 -20.63 -31.88 7.47
N THR A 127 -20.91 -30.90 8.35
CA THR A 127 -19.88 -30.24 9.18
C THR A 127 -19.26 -31.22 10.17
N ILE A 128 -20.06 -32.03 10.87
CA ILE A 128 -19.57 -33.03 11.82
C ILE A 128 -18.72 -34.07 11.10
N LYS A 129 -19.18 -34.55 9.94
CA LYS A 129 -18.44 -35.53 9.13
C LYS A 129 -17.11 -34.96 8.63
N TYR A 130 -17.12 -33.73 8.13
CA TYR A 130 -15.90 -33.03 7.71
C TYR A 130 -14.86 -32.93 8.84
N LEU A 131 -15.29 -32.64 10.06
CA LEU A 131 -14.41 -32.60 11.23
C LEU A 131 -13.91 -34.00 11.62
N GLN A 132 -14.76 -35.02 11.54
CA GLN A 132 -14.33 -36.41 11.78
C GLN A 132 -13.29 -36.88 10.76
N ASP A 133 -13.47 -36.53 9.48
CA ASP A 133 -12.53 -36.84 8.40
C ASP A 133 -11.18 -36.12 8.60
N LYS A 134 -11.18 -34.96 9.27
CA LYS A 134 -9.97 -34.27 9.74
C LYS A 134 -9.31 -34.90 10.98
N GLY A 135 -9.90 -35.94 11.57
CA GLY A 135 -9.36 -36.67 12.72
C GLY A 135 -9.91 -36.24 14.08
N TYR A 136 -10.92 -35.37 14.14
CA TYR A 136 -11.57 -35.01 15.40
C TYR A 136 -12.49 -36.13 15.90
N THR A 137 -12.51 -36.36 17.20
CA THR A 137 -13.50 -37.28 17.79
C THR A 137 -14.92 -36.75 17.56
N LYS A 138 -15.92 -37.64 17.48
CA LYS A 138 -17.32 -37.25 17.31
C LYS A 138 -17.76 -36.16 18.31
N ARG A 139 -17.37 -36.31 19.58
CA ARG A 139 -17.70 -35.35 20.63
C ARG A 139 -17.05 -33.97 20.40
N GLN A 140 -15.80 -33.93 19.95
CA GLN A 140 -15.14 -32.67 19.59
C GLN A 140 -15.80 -32.02 18.37
N ALA A 141 -16.10 -32.81 17.33
CA ALA A 141 -16.77 -32.33 16.13
C ALA A 141 -18.14 -31.72 16.44
N GLU A 142 -18.95 -32.38 17.27
CA GLU A 142 -20.23 -31.87 17.75
C GLU A 142 -20.07 -30.58 18.57
N SER A 143 -19.02 -30.48 19.38
CA SER A 143 -18.76 -29.29 20.20
C SER A 143 -18.34 -28.09 19.35
N ILE A 144 -17.48 -28.31 18.34
CA ILE A 144 -17.06 -27.28 17.38
C ILE A 144 -18.27 -26.81 16.56
N GLU A 145 -19.08 -27.74 16.06
CA GLU A 145 -20.28 -27.43 15.29
C GLU A 145 -21.28 -26.61 16.10
N LEU A 146 -21.50 -26.97 17.38
CA LEU A 146 -22.38 -26.23 18.28
C LEU A 146 -21.91 -24.78 18.49
N VAL A 147 -20.60 -24.55 18.61
CA VAL A 147 -20.04 -23.20 18.72
C VAL A 147 -20.14 -22.44 17.39
N ALA A 148 -19.98 -23.13 16.26
CA ALA A 148 -20.07 -22.55 14.92
C ALA A 148 -21.51 -22.16 14.54
N CYS A 149 -22.51 -22.93 14.98
CA CYS A 149 -23.92 -22.68 14.67
C CYS A 149 -24.38 -21.34 15.29
N PRO A 150 -24.96 -20.40 14.51
CA PRO A 150 -25.48 -19.14 15.04
C PRO A 150 -26.87 -19.28 15.67
N ILE A 151 -27.57 -20.39 15.40
CA ILE A 151 -28.93 -20.64 15.87
C ILE A 151 -28.90 -21.37 17.22
N LYS A 152 -29.67 -20.88 18.19
CA LYS A 152 -29.93 -21.58 19.44
C LYS A 152 -30.89 -22.73 19.18
N ARG A 153 -30.40 -23.96 19.33
CA ARG A 153 -31.19 -25.20 19.22
C ARG A 153 -31.96 -25.49 20.50
#